data_AF-A0A2N7Q7R6-F1
#
_entry.id   AF-A0A2N7Q7R6-F1
#
_cell.length_a   1.000
_cell.length_b   1.000
_cell.length_c   1.000
_cell.angle_alpha   90.00
_cell.angle_beta   90.00
_cell.angle_gamma   90.00
#
_symmetry.space_group_name_H-M   'P 1'
#
loop_
_entity.id
_entity.type
_entity.pdbx_description
1 polymer ?
#
loop_
_entity_poly.entity_id
_entity_poly.type
_entity_poly.pdbx_seq_one_letter_code
_entity_poly.pdbx_strand_id
1 'polypeptide(L)'
;MANKDGKLAFDKINVASDNNLNLVLQEPDFSEKQIDLDIIPPVARSVAPVSSDKLQENNRRLQQEDAIRQAYESTFINEEKVRAFAQEKGLPPDLTWKYLQTSRGNWKEILAYLSSLKPEEIEYGFGLLSTLTEKDLRDTPAEILLAHLHQAQPKPKNIGDDIYIRYILSPRIGRELITSWRGFIQQKFSENEKESFRKDPSSIAQWIKRNIIEDDNENYYHVPLFPQGALELGRADNYSIKILLVAIARSLGIPARIDQANDRPCYYKDGRWVELFLEKEEPAPPTKNKSTLRLFYQPIEGVSKPIYYTHFTLARLENGQFKTLDYENDPVLNSFPCQLQVDPGYYLLITGNRQSDGSVLARLKFFNLSPKTVKDIHFSLRNEFKKPEVLGKFLSSAKVTDLNTGRQLNLANLLKDKSFILLLIDPDKEPTKHLMEEIQAAKEPLSNWKGIILTIIAKDKMPTNFRLEIYPNLPSIAKILYDQNSQVIRDIDQVFKTKTVNLPITLAGNEQGEIIFYSEGYKIGLSEQLVKYLPYLK
;
A
#
# COMPACT_ATOMS: atom_id res chain seq x y z
N MET A 1 -2.52 13.29 -24.52
CA MET A 1 -3.93 13.71 -24.38
C MET A 1 -3.94 15.21 -24.29
N ALA A 2 -4.89 15.87 -24.94
CA ALA A 2 -5.15 17.29 -24.84
C ALA A 2 -6.62 17.50 -24.51
N ASN A 3 -6.93 18.53 -23.72
CA ASN A 3 -8.30 18.95 -23.44
C ASN A 3 -8.43 20.47 -23.50
N LYS A 4 -9.61 20.94 -23.86
CA LYS A 4 -10.00 22.36 -23.78
C LYS A 4 -11.53 22.46 -23.89
N ASP A 5 -12.16 23.28 -23.03
CA ASP A 5 -13.59 23.60 -23.09
C ASP A 5 -14.50 22.36 -23.14
N GLY A 6 -14.19 21.34 -22.34
CA GLY A 6 -14.94 20.06 -22.29
C GLY A 6 -14.64 19.08 -23.43
N LYS A 7 -13.92 19.52 -24.47
CA LYS A 7 -13.48 18.67 -25.59
C LYS A 7 -12.11 18.09 -25.32
N LEU A 8 -11.85 16.94 -25.92
CA LEU A 8 -10.63 16.19 -25.68
C LEU A 8 -10.24 15.33 -26.87
N ALA A 9 -8.94 15.08 -26.95
CA ALA A 9 -8.32 14.25 -27.97
C ALA A 9 -7.13 13.53 -27.37
N PHE A 10 -6.90 12.32 -27.85
CA PHE A 10 -5.75 11.55 -27.46
C PHE A 10 -5.34 10.66 -28.63
N ASP A 11 -4.04 10.43 -28.73
CA ASP A 11 -3.51 9.44 -29.65
C ASP A 11 -2.25 8.81 -29.05
N LYS A 12 -1.93 7.60 -29.49
CA LYS A 12 -0.69 6.90 -29.11
C LYS A 12 0.38 7.29 -30.14
N ILE A 13 1.54 7.71 -29.65
CA ILE A 13 2.70 7.95 -30.49
C ILE A 13 3.82 6.99 -30.14
N ASN A 14 4.67 6.70 -31.12
CA ASN A 14 5.98 6.12 -30.93
C ASN A 14 7.04 7.18 -31.22
N VAL A 15 7.73 7.62 -30.16
CA VAL A 15 8.74 8.69 -30.24
C VAL A 15 9.89 8.35 -31.20
N ALA A 16 10.11 7.06 -31.50
CA ALA A 16 11.14 6.64 -32.45
C ALA A 16 10.72 6.83 -33.93
N SER A 17 9.43 6.86 -34.24
CA SER A 17 8.93 6.94 -35.63
C SER A 17 8.10 8.18 -35.93
N ASP A 18 7.48 8.79 -34.92
CA ASP A 18 6.47 9.83 -35.10
C ASP A 18 7.05 11.21 -34.80
N ASN A 19 7.19 12.04 -35.83
CA ASN A 19 7.78 13.38 -35.72
C ASN A 19 6.75 14.48 -35.38
N ASN A 20 5.47 14.27 -35.70
CA ASN A 20 4.40 15.25 -35.50
C ASN A 20 3.14 14.55 -34.97
N LEU A 21 2.43 15.21 -34.06
CA LEU A 21 1.15 14.73 -33.52
C LEU A 21 0.08 15.81 -33.71
N ASN A 22 -0.96 15.50 -34.49
CA ASN A 22 -2.13 16.36 -34.67
C ASN A 22 -3.30 15.82 -33.86
N LEU A 23 -3.74 16.57 -32.85
CA LEU A 23 -4.89 16.21 -32.01
C LEU A 23 -6.08 17.10 -32.34
N VAL A 24 -7.18 16.50 -32.80
CA VAL A 24 -8.44 17.22 -33.07
C VAL A 24 -9.37 17.02 -31.87
N LEU A 25 -9.59 18.09 -31.10
CA LEU A 25 -10.46 18.07 -29.92
C LEU A 25 -11.92 17.83 -30.32
N GLN A 26 -12.53 16.78 -29.76
CA GLN A 26 -13.92 16.42 -30.02
C GLN A 26 -14.65 16.20 -28.69
N GLU A 27 -15.97 16.05 -28.76
CA GLU A 27 -16.73 15.58 -27.60
C GLU A 27 -16.20 14.20 -27.16
N PRO A 28 -16.15 13.90 -25.85
CA PRO A 28 -15.70 12.61 -25.36
C PRO A 28 -16.50 11.45 -25.96
N ASP A 29 -15.93 10.75 -26.94
CA ASP A 29 -16.42 9.45 -27.38
C ASP A 29 -15.35 8.39 -27.14
N PHE A 30 -15.53 7.71 -26.02
CA PHE A 30 -14.69 6.61 -25.61
C PHE A 30 -15.49 5.33 -25.36
N SER A 31 -16.66 5.17 -26.00
CA SER A 31 -17.44 3.95 -25.80
C SER A 31 -16.63 2.75 -26.29
N GLU A 32 -16.13 1.97 -25.33
CA GLU A 32 -15.57 0.63 -25.52
C GLU A 32 -14.24 0.57 -26.29
N LYS A 33 -13.55 1.70 -26.43
CA LYS A 33 -12.19 1.73 -26.98
C LYS A 33 -11.21 1.04 -26.02
N GLN A 34 -10.35 0.19 -26.58
CA GLN A 34 -9.24 -0.45 -25.86
C GLN A 34 -7.92 -0.12 -26.53
N ILE A 35 -6.89 0.11 -25.73
CA ILE A 35 -5.56 0.46 -26.20
C ILE A 35 -4.53 -0.28 -25.40
N ASP A 36 -3.63 -0.91 -26.12
CA ASP A 36 -2.53 -1.67 -25.57
C ASP A 36 -1.26 -0.81 -25.61
N LEU A 37 -0.64 -0.66 -24.44
CA LEU A 37 0.62 0.07 -24.25
C LEU A 37 1.65 -0.90 -23.68
N ASP A 38 2.84 -0.91 -24.27
CA ASP A 38 3.97 -1.70 -23.77
C ASP A 38 5.00 -0.72 -23.23
N ILE A 39 5.16 -0.70 -21.91
CA ILE A 39 6.12 0.16 -21.24
C ILE A 39 7.42 -0.62 -21.16
N ILE A 40 8.35 -0.34 -22.08
CA ILE A 40 9.63 -1.03 -22.16
C ILE A 40 10.65 -0.23 -21.34
N PRO A 41 11.30 -0.83 -20.31
CA PRO A 41 12.32 -0.15 -19.55
C PRO A 41 13.54 0.17 -20.44
N PRO A 42 14.30 1.23 -20.11
CA PRO A 42 15.56 1.49 -20.80
C PRO A 42 16.53 0.32 -20.59
N VAL A 43 17.37 0.06 -21.58
CA VAL A 43 18.43 -0.96 -21.50
C VAL A 43 19.34 -0.64 -20.31
N ALA A 44 19.47 -1.61 -19.40
CA ALA A 44 20.33 -1.48 -18.23
C ALA A 44 21.78 -1.24 -18.67
N ARG A 45 22.41 -0.19 -18.13
CA ARG A 45 23.83 0.12 -18.38
C ARG A 45 24.65 -0.34 -17.19
N SER A 46 25.76 -1.01 -17.46
CA SER A 46 26.72 -1.38 -16.41
C SER A 46 27.29 -0.13 -15.76
N VAL A 47 27.29 -0.09 -14.43
CA VAL A 47 27.97 0.95 -13.65
C VAL A 47 29.41 0.49 -13.40
N ALA A 48 30.38 1.41 -13.56
CA ALA A 48 31.78 1.09 -13.27
C ALA A 48 31.96 0.69 -11.80
N PRO A 49 32.76 -0.35 -11.50
CA PRO A 49 33.00 -0.77 -10.13
C PRO A 49 33.68 0.35 -9.33
N VAL A 50 33.25 0.51 -8.08
CA VAL A 50 33.83 1.49 -7.15
C VAL A 50 35.13 0.92 -6.56
N SER A 51 36.09 1.78 -6.19
CA SER A 51 37.33 1.34 -5.53
C SER A 51 37.05 0.59 -4.22
N SER A 52 37.97 -0.32 -3.84
CA SER A 52 37.91 -1.11 -2.61
C SER A 52 37.69 -0.26 -1.36
N ASP A 53 38.39 0.87 -1.27
CA ASP A 53 38.40 1.71 -0.07
C ASP A 53 37.06 2.39 0.14
N LYS A 54 36.41 2.83 -0.95
CA LYS A 54 35.06 3.39 -0.92
C LYS A 54 34.03 2.32 -0.54
N LEU A 55 34.20 1.09 -1.02
CA LEU A 55 33.32 -0.03 -0.67
C LEU A 55 33.47 -0.42 0.81
N GLN A 56 34.70 -0.43 1.35
CA GLN A 56 34.96 -0.66 2.76
C GLN A 56 34.36 0.44 3.64
N GLU A 57 34.58 1.72 3.31
CA GLU A 57 34.01 2.84 4.07
C GLU A 57 32.48 2.84 4.04
N ASN A 58 31.86 2.53 2.89
CA ASN A 58 30.40 2.39 2.80
C ASN A 58 29.87 1.25 3.69
N ASN A 59 30.54 0.09 3.69
CA ASN A 59 30.14 -1.02 4.57
C ASN A 59 30.31 -0.67 6.06
N ARG A 60 31.38 0.06 6.42
CA ARG A 60 31.57 0.56 7.80
C ARG A 60 30.43 1.49 8.23
N ARG A 61 29.98 2.39 7.35
CA ARG A 61 28.85 3.29 7.62
C ARG A 61 27.54 2.53 7.78
N LEU A 62 27.24 1.59 6.89
CA LEU A 62 26.04 0.75 7.00
C LEU A 62 26.01 -0.03 8.32
N GLN A 63 27.13 -0.61 8.75
CA GLN A 63 27.22 -1.29 10.05
C GLN A 63 26.99 -0.33 11.23
N GLN A 64 27.50 0.90 11.14
CA GLN A 64 27.28 1.92 12.16
C GLN A 64 25.79 2.36 12.20
N GLU A 65 25.17 2.56 11.05
CA GLU A 65 23.73 2.88 10.92
C GLU A 65 22.85 1.77 11.50
N ASP A 66 23.16 0.51 11.19
CA ASP A 66 22.46 -0.65 11.73
C ASP A 66 22.64 -0.78 13.25
N ALA A 67 23.85 -0.53 13.78
CA ALA A 67 24.11 -0.55 15.21
C ALA A 67 23.31 0.54 15.96
N ILE A 68 23.23 1.75 15.41
CA ILE A 68 22.41 2.84 15.96
C ILE A 68 20.93 2.45 15.95
N ARG A 69 20.43 1.89 14.83
CA ARG A 69 19.03 1.47 14.71
C ARG A 69 18.69 0.36 15.70
N GLN A 70 19.52 -0.68 15.79
CA GLN A 70 19.32 -1.81 16.71
C GLN A 70 19.39 -1.36 18.17
N ALA A 71 20.33 -0.48 18.52
CA ALA A 71 20.40 0.07 19.87
C ALA A 71 19.10 0.80 20.24
N TYR A 72 18.55 1.61 19.33
CA TYR A 72 17.29 2.31 19.53
C TYR A 72 16.10 1.34 19.61
N GLU A 73 15.97 0.40 18.69
CA GLU A 73 14.89 -0.59 18.67
C GLU A 73 14.92 -1.51 19.90
N SER A 74 16.10 -1.77 20.48
CA SER A 74 16.23 -2.54 21.73
C SER A 74 15.59 -1.85 22.93
N THR A 75 15.32 -0.54 22.85
CA THR A 75 14.62 0.23 23.89
C THR A 75 13.10 0.10 23.84
N PHE A 76 12.55 -0.58 22.83
CA PHE A 76 11.11 -0.71 22.66
C PHE A 76 10.52 -1.66 23.70
N ILE A 77 9.26 -1.43 24.03
CA ILE A 77 8.55 -2.24 25.03
C ILE A 77 8.41 -3.70 24.55
N ASN A 78 8.50 -4.64 25.49
CA ASN A 78 8.37 -6.07 25.21
C ASN A 78 7.00 -6.61 25.65
N GLU A 79 6.62 -7.77 25.12
CA GLU A 79 5.30 -8.36 25.33
C GLU A 79 5.03 -8.68 26.81
N GLU A 80 6.02 -9.19 27.53
CA GLU A 80 5.89 -9.54 28.95
C GLU A 80 5.48 -8.33 29.79
N LYS A 81 6.18 -7.18 29.63
CA LYS A 81 5.85 -5.93 30.32
C LYS A 81 4.48 -5.41 29.95
N VAL A 82 4.10 -5.53 28.67
CA VAL A 82 2.76 -5.10 28.22
C VAL A 82 1.66 -5.95 28.83
N ARG A 83 1.83 -7.27 28.90
CA ARG A 83 0.83 -8.18 29.47
C ARG A 83 0.66 -7.94 30.98
N ALA A 84 1.76 -7.70 31.70
CA ALA A 84 1.70 -7.34 33.12
C ALA A 84 0.96 -6.01 33.34
N PHE A 85 1.29 -4.98 32.53
CA PHE A 85 0.59 -3.69 32.56
C PHE A 85 -0.90 -3.81 32.24
N ALA A 86 -1.26 -4.59 31.23
CA ALA A 86 -2.65 -4.80 30.85
C ALA A 86 -3.46 -5.46 31.97
N GLN A 87 -2.88 -6.45 32.66
CA GLN A 87 -3.50 -7.08 33.82
C GLN A 87 -3.69 -6.10 34.99
N GLU A 88 -2.67 -5.31 35.32
CA GLU A 88 -2.74 -4.30 36.38
C GLU A 88 -3.86 -3.27 36.13
N LYS A 89 -4.03 -2.86 34.88
CA LYS A 89 -5.00 -1.82 34.48
C LYS A 89 -6.35 -2.35 34.03
N GLY A 90 -6.56 -3.68 33.99
CA GLY A 90 -7.79 -4.28 33.50
C GLY A 90 -8.02 -4.08 31.99
N LEU A 91 -6.95 -3.92 31.21
CA LEU A 91 -7.00 -3.73 29.75
C LEU A 91 -6.94 -5.09 29.02
N PRO A 92 -7.52 -5.22 27.81
CA PRO A 92 -7.43 -6.44 27.00
C PRO A 92 -5.97 -6.74 26.59
N PRO A 93 -5.34 -7.83 27.08
CA PRO A 93 -3.89 -8.03 26.92
C PRO A 93 -3.41 -8.11 25.46
N ASP A 94 -4.14 -8.83 24.60
CA ASP A 94 -3.72 -9.03 23.21
C ASP A 94 -3.86 -7.76 22.37
N LEU A 95 -4.92 -6.96 22.60
CA LEU A 95 -5.07 -5.66 21.94
C LEU A 95 -4.05 -4.65 22.44
N THR A 96 -3.77 -4.66 23.75
CA THR A 96 -2.75 -3.80 24.36
C THR A 96 -1.38 -4.07 23.74
N TRP A 97 -1.02 -5.36 23.61
CA TRP A 97 0.20 -5.77 22.93
C TRP A 97 0.23 -5.34 21.47
N LYS A 98 -0.83 -5.61 20.71
CA LYS A 98 -0.95 -5.23 19.30
C LYS A 98 -0.61 -3.73 19.09
N TYR A 99 -1.26 -2.83 19.83
CA TYR A 99 -1.07 -1.40 19.62
C TYR A 99 0.30 -0.90 20.11
N LEU A 100 0.78 -1.38 21.26
CA LEU A 100 2.10 -0.99 21.76
C LEU A 100 3.24 -1.52 20.87
N GLN A 101 3.14 -2.74 20.37
CA GLN A 101 4.12 -3.28 19.42
C GLN A 101 4.13 -2.48 18.11
N THR A 102 2.95 -2.15 17.58
CA THR A 102 2.79 -1.43 16.30
C THR A 102 3.29 0.02 16.38
N SER A 103 3.22 0.64 17.57
CA SER A 103 3.65 2.02 17.80
C SER A 103 5.17 2.26 17.76
N ARG A 104 5.98 1.19 17.79
CA ARG A 104 7.45 1.24 17.68
C ARG A 104 8.07 2.31 18.62
N GLY A 105 8.80 3.29 18.09
CA GLY A 105 9.44 4.35 18.87
C GLY A 105 8.48 5.21 19.71
N ASN A 106 7.19 5.22 19.35
CA ASN A 106 6.13 6.01 20.03
C ASN A 106 5.42 5.23 21.15
N TRP A 107 5.93 4.05 21.53
CA TRP A 107 5.28 3.19 22.53
C TRP A 107 5.01 3.88 23.87
N LYS A 108 5.82 4.86 24.25
CA LYS A 108 5.62 5.62 25.50
C LYS A 108 4.35 6.48 25.45
N GLU A 109 4.06 7.09 24.31
CA GLU A 109 2.85 7.90 24.11
C GLU A 109 1.60 7.01 24.11
N ILE A 110 1.63 5.89 23.40
CA ILE A 110 0.50 4.94 23.41
C ILE A 110 0.31 4.31 24.80
N LEU A 111 1.39 4.03 25.52
CA LEU A 111 1.32 3.55 26.91
C LEU A 111 0.72 4.62 27.83
N ALA A 112 1.14 5.88 27.70
CA ALA A 112 0.61 6.99 28.48
C ALA A 112 -0.89 7.18 28.22
N TYR A 113 -1.32 7.16 26.96
CA TYR A 113 -2.73 7.20 26.57
C TYR A 113 -3.53 6.07 27.24
N LEU A 114 -3.09 4.82 27.10
CA LEU A 114 -3.77 3.65 27.69
C LEU A 114 -3.79 3.70 29.23
N SER A 115 -2.72 4.21 29.85
CA SER A 115 -2.62 4.35 31.30
C SER A 115 -3.59 5.39 31.86
N SER A 116 -4.00 6.36 31.06
CA SER A 116 -4.91 7.44 31.43
C SER A 116 -6.38 7.11 31.21
N LEU A 117 -6.71 5.97 30.58
CA LEU A 117 -8.09 5.55 30.37
C LEU A 117 -8.77 5.17 31.68
N LYS A 118 -10.00 5.66 31.88
CA LYS A 118 -10.90 5.20 32.94
C LYS A 118 -11.61 3.91 32.52
N PRO A 119 -12.15 3.11 33.47
CA PRO A 119 -12.87 1.87 33.14
C PRO A 119 -13.98 2.04 32.09
N GLU A 120 -14.74 3.12 32.16
CA GLU A 120 -15.82 3.47 31.22
C GLU A 120 -15.32 3.94 29.85
N GLU A 121 -14.05 4.33 29.74
CA GLU A 121 -13.42 4.82 28.51
C GLU A 121 -12.71 3.70 27.74
N ILE A 122 -12.48 2.52 28.34
CA ILE A 122 -11.68 1.44 27.73
C ILE A 122 -12.20 1.06 26.34
N GLU A 123 -13.51 0.84 26.20
CA GLU A 123 -14.10 0.41 24.93
C GLU A 123 -13.87 1.43 23.81
N TYR A 124 -14.23 2.69 24.04
CA TYR A 124 -14.02 3.76 23.05
C TYR A 124 -12.55 4.14 22.91
N GLY A 125 -11.73 3.95 23.94
CA GLY A 125 -10.30 4.22 23.91
C GLY A 125 -9.57 3.28 22.96
N PHE A 126 -9.87 1.97 23.02
CA PHE A 126 -9.42 0.99 22.03
C PHE A 126 -10.11 1.16 20.67
N GLY A 127 -11.38 1.56 20.67
CA GLY A 127 -12.11 1.93 19.46
C GLY A 127 -11.38 3.03 18.68
N LEU A 128 -10.94 4.10 19.35
CA LEU A 128 -10.17 5.19 18.74
C LEU A 128 -8.86 4.66 18.14
N LEU A 129 -8.07 3.89 18.89
CA LEU A 129 -6.81 3.30 18.38
C LEU A 129 -7.05 2.41 17.16
N SER A 130 -8.19 1.72 17.07
CA SER A 130 -8.54 0.88 15.92
C SER A 130 -8.77 1.64 14.62
N THR A 131 -8.96 2.96 14.70
CA THR A 131 -9.14 3.84 13.53
C THR A 131 -7.84 4.45 13.02
N LEU A 132 -6.74 4.26 13.75
CA LEU A 132 -5.43 4.81 13.42
C LEU A 132 -4.68 3.90 12.45
N THR A 133 -3.93 4.50 11.53
CA THR A 133 -2.96 3.76 10.72
C THR A 133 -1.73 3.39 11.56
N GLU A 134 -0.89 2.47 11.06
CA GLU A 134 0.38 2.19 11.74
C GLU A 134 1.27 3.44 11.84
N LYS A 135 1.23 4.31 10.82
CA LYS A 135 1.94 5.58 10.85
C LYS A 135 1.44 6.43 12.01
N ASP A 136 0.14 6.55 12.19
CA ASP A 136 -0.48 7.37 13.23
C ASP A 136 -0.12 6.87 14.63
N LEU A 137 -0.09 5.55 14.84
CA LEU A 137 0.36 4.94 16.09
C LEU A 137 1.84 5.26 16.40
N ARG A 138 2.66 5.48 15.37
CA ARG A 138 4.10 5.76 15.47
C ARG A 138 4.43 7.25 15.62
N ASP A 139 3.47 8.15 15.48
CA ASP A 139 3.73 9.60 15.53
C ASP A 139 2.73 10.44 16.33
N THR A 140 1.56 9.92 16.72
CA THR A 140 0.54 10.70 17.43
C THR A 140 0.80 10.72 18.95
N PRO A 141 0.92 11.89 19.59
CA PRO A 141 1.13 12.01 21.04
C PRO A 141 -0.09 11.61 21.88
N ALA A 142 0.14 11.19 23.12
CA ALA A 142 -0.90 10.76 24.05
C ALA A 142 -1.93 11.88 24.31
N GLU A 143 -1.46 13.10 24.50
CA GLU A 143 -2.28 14.27 24.77
C GLU A 143 -3.28 14.57 23.64
N ILE A 144 -2.88 14.32 22.38
CA ILE A 144 -3.75 14.53 21.22
C ILE A 144 -4.83 13.46 21.17
N LEU A 145 -4.48 12.19 21.42
CA LEU A 145 -5.44 11.09 21.49
C LEU A 145 -6.45 11.28 22.63
N LEU A 146 -5.97 11.67 23.82
CA LEU A 146 -6.83 11.99 24.97
C LEU A 146 -7.72 13.19 24.69
N ALA A 147 -7.21 14.24 24.03
CA ALA A 147 -8.02 15.38 23.63
C ALA A 147 -9.18 14.95 22.72
N HIS A 148 -8.93 14.10 21.72
CA HIS A 148 -10.00 13.59 20.86
C HIS A 148 -11.00 12.70 21.58
N LEU A 149 -10.54 11.84 22.50
CA LEU A 149 -11.40 10.98 23.31
C LEU A 149 -12.32 11.79 24.21
N HIS A 150 -11.77 12.75 24.96
CA HIS A 150 -12.51 13.53 25.95
C HIS A 150 -13.39 14.64 25.34
N GLN A 151 -13.00 15.19 24.19
CA GLN A 151 -13.73 16.29 23.55
C GLN A 151 -14.70 15.81 22.46
N ALA A 152 -14.81 14.50 22.21
CA ALA A 152 -15.82 13.96 21.33
C ALA A 152 -17.23 14.22 21.91
N GLN A 153 -18.18 14.57 21.03
CA GLN A 153 -19.57 14.69 21.44
C GLN A 153 -20.13 13.30 21.78
N PRO A 154 -21.06 13.18 22.75
CA PRO A 154 -21.67 11.91 23.08
C PRO A 154 -22.29 11.22 21.87
N LYS A 155 -22.20 9.89 21.82
CA LYS A 155 -22.77 9.09 20.73
C LYS A 155 -24.27 9.40 20.52
N PRO A 156 -24.69 9.83 19.32
CA PRO A 156 -26.11 9.94 18.99
C PRO A 156 -26.84 8.60 19.12
N LYS A 157 -28.06 8.60 19.68
CA LYS A 157 -28.84 7.37 19.92
C LYS A 157 -29.20 6.58 18.65
N ASN A 158 -29.22 7.24 17.50
CA ASN A 158 -29.64 6.70 16.21
C ASN A 158 -28.49 6.10 15.38
N ILE A 159 -27.28 6.00 15.93
CA ILE A 159 -26.13 5.39 15.24
C ILE A 159 -25.50 4.27 16.10
N GLY A 160 -24.97 3.26 15.42
CA GLY A 160 -24.20 2.20 16.07
C GLY A 160 -22.78 2.62 16.44
N ASP A 161 -22.12 1.82 17.28
CA ASP A 161 -20.77 2.11 17.77
C ASP A 161 -19.73 2.19 16.66
N ASP A 162 -19.83 1.36 15.63
CA ASP A 162 -18.89 1.42 14.50
C ASP A 162 -18.94 2.77 13.77
N ILE A 163 -20.14 3.30 13.53
CA ILE A 163 -20.30 4.62 12.90
C ILE A 163 -19.77 5.74 13.81
N TYR A 164 -20.06 5.64 15.10
CA TYR A 164 -19.56 6.61 16.08
C TYR A 164 -18.03 6.60 16.15
N ILE A 165 -17.42 5.42 16.33
CA ILE A 165 -15.98 5.23 16.45
C ILE A 165 -15.26 5.74 15.19
N ARG A 166 -15.69 5.30 14.00
CA ARG A 166 -15.00 5.64 12.74
C ARG A 166 -15.24 7.07 12.26
N TYR A 167 -16.42 7.61 12.50
CA TYR A 167 -16.86 8.81 11.80
C TYR A 167 -17.27 9.97 12.71
N ILE A 168 -17.22 9.80 14.03
CA ILE A 168 -17.28 10.91 15.00
C ILE A 168 -16.03 10.93 15.85
N LEU A 169 -15.69 9.85 16.55
CA LEU A 169 -14.61 9.76 17.54
C LEU A 169 -13.22 9.81 16.88
N SER A 170 -13.05 9.09 15.77
CA SER A 170 -11.77 8.98 15.07
C SER A 170 -11.13 10.35 14.78
N PRO A 171 -9.86 10.55 15.14
CA PRO A 171 -9.14 11.78 14.84
C PRO A 171 -8.67 11.86 13.38
N ARG A 172 -8.47 10.71 12.73
CA ARG A 172 -8.00 10.58 11.34
C ARG A 172 -9.15 10.90 10.38
N ILE A 173 -8.95 11.91 9.53
CA ILE A 173 -9.90 12.31 8.48
C ILE A 173 -9.35 11.97 7.10
N GLY A 174 -8.12 12.38 6.82
CA GLY A 174 -7.45 12.20 5.54
C GLY A 174 -5.96 11.97 5.71
N ARG A 175 -5.13 12.78 5.04
CA ARG A 175 -3.65 12.62 4.98
C ARG A 175 -2.91 13.67 5.81
N GLU A 176 -3.63 14.46 6.59
CA GLU A 176 -3.10 15.48 7.51
C GLU A 176 -2.27 14.88 8.66
N LEU A 177 -1.45 15.70 9.29
CA LEU A 177 -0.97 15.36 10.64
C LEU A 177 -2.14 15.49 11.63
N ILE A 178 -2.31 14.52 12.51
CA ILE A 178 -3.37 14.57 13.53
C ILE A 178 -3.02 15.61 14.58
N THR A 179 -3.94 16.56 14.82
CA THR A 179 -3.83 17.63 15.83
C THR A 179 -5.12 17.74 16.63
N SER A 180 -5.09 18.36 17.82
CA SER A 180 -6.22 18.46 18.75
C SER A 180 -7.26 19.53 18.34
N TRP A 181 -7.91 19.37 17.19
CA TRP A 181 -8.79 20.40 16.61
C TRP A 181 -10.18 20.55 17.26
N ARG A 182 -10.67 19.56 18.02
CA ARG A 182 -12.07 19.54 18.51
C ARG A 182 -12.39 20.71 19.43
N GLY A 183 -11.60 20.90 20.48
CA GLY A 183 -11.84 21.94 21.49
C GLY A 183 -11.89 23.34 20.88
N PHE A 184 -10.93 23.66 19.99
CA PHE A 184 -10.91 24.93 19.28
C PHE A 184 -12.17 25.13 18.44
N ILE A 185 -12.53 24.13 17.61
CA ILE A 185 -13.71 24.20 16.76
C ILE A 185 -14.99 24.37 17.57
N GLN A 186 -15.13 23.64 18.69
CA GLN A 186 -16.29 23.76 19.58
C GLN A 186 -16.40 25.15 20.22
N GLN A 187 -15.29 25.86 20.44
CA GLN A 187 -15.31 27.22 20.99
C GLN A 187 -15.50 28.29 19.90
N LYS A 188 -15.10 28.00 18.65
CA LYS A 188 -15.16 28.93 17.52
C LYS A 188 -16.59 29.33 17.13
N PHE A 189 -17.54 28.40 17.23
CA PHE A 189 -18.93 28.60 16.80
C PHE A 189 -19.86 28.92 17.98
N SER A 190 -20.86 29.77 17.74
CA SER A 190 -21.95 30.01 18.71
C SER A 190 -22.88 28.80 18.82
N GLU A 191 -23.63 28.67 19.92
CA GLU A 191 -24.60 27.56 20.06
C GLU A 191 -25.65 27.54 18.95
N ASN A 192 -26.12 28.70 18.49
CA ASN A 192 -27.06 28.80 17.37
C ASN A 192 -26.46 28.24 16.06
N GLU A 193 -25.19 28.53 15.78
CA GLU A 193 -24.50 27.96 14.61
C GLU A 193 -24.33 26.45 14.75
N LYS A 194 -23.93 25.96 15.93
CA LYS A 194 -23.79 24.52 16.18
C LYS A 194 -25.11 23.79 16.00
N GLU A 195 -26.22 24.32 16.50
CA GLU A 195 -27.56 23.76 16.30
C GLU A 195 -27.97 23.76 14.83
N SER A 196 -27.70 24.85 14.10
CA SER A 196 -27.95 24.92 12.66
C SER A 196 -27.18 23.85 11.90
N PHE A 197 -25.88 23.69 12.19
CA PHE A 197 -25.02 22.69 11.56
C PHE A 197 -25.49 21.25 11.85
N ARG A 198 -25.94 20.96 13.07
CA ARG A 198 -26.50 19.63 13.42
C ARG A 198 -27.81 19.35 12.69
N LYS A 199 -28.67 20.35 12.52
CA LYS A 199 -29.97 20.22 11.84
C LYS A 199 -29.79 20.04 10.33
N ASP A 200 -28.89 20.81 9.74
CA ASP A 200 -28.53 20.75 8.32
C ASP A 200 -27.00 20.82 8.13
N PRO A 201 -26.31 19.67 8.07
CA PRO A 201 -24.85 19.64 7.86
C PRO A 201 -24.38 20.33 6.57
N SER A 202 -25.26 20.53 5.58
CA SER A 202 -24.96 21.28 4.35
C SER A 202 -24.62 22.74 4.64
N SER A 203 -25.12 23.30 5.74
CA SER A 203 -24.83 24.67 6.15
C SER A 203 -23.38 24.87 6.63
N ILE A 204 -22.65 23.79 6.97
CA ILE A 204 -21.19 23.84 7.20
C ILE A 204 -20.47 24.23 5.90
N ALA A 205 -20.81 23.60 4.78
CA ALA A 205 -20.22 23.90 3.48
C ALA A 205 -20.48 25.36 3.07
N GLN A 206 -21.70 25.85 3.30
CA GLN A 206 -22.07 27.24 3.05
C GLN A 206 -21.32 28.23 3.96
N TRP A 207 -21.07 27.85 5.22
CA TRP A 207 -20.25 28.66 6.12
C TRP A 207 -18.81 28.74 5.63
N ILE A 208 -18.20 27.59 5.29
CA ILE A 208 -16.83 27.52 4.76
C ILE A 208 -16.70 28.39 3.52
N LYS A 209 -17.62 28.26 2.56
CA LYS A 209 -17.61 29.05 1.32
C LYS A 209 -17.57 30.57 1.57
N ARG A 210 -18.23 31.04 2.63
CA ARG A 210 -18.31 32.46 2.97
C ARG A 210 -17.07 32.98 3.73
N ASN A 211 -16.36 32.09 4.42
CA ASN A 211 -15.33 32.49 5.39
C ASN A 211 -13.92 31.99 5.03
N ILE A 212 -13.80 31.01 4.15
CA ILE A 212 -12.53 30.37 3.75
C ILE A 212 -12.33 30.58 2.25
N ILE A 213 -11.22 31.22 1.89
CA ILE A 213 -10.80 31.39 0.50
C ILE A 213 -10.13 30.10 0.02
N GLU A 214 -10.67 29.48 -1.03
CA GLU A 214 -10.02 28.34 -1.71
C GLU A 214 -8.79 28.82 -2.47
N ASP A 215 -7.63 28.24 -2.16
CA ASP A 215 -6.34 28.60 -2.77
C ASP A 215 -5.44 27.38 -2.94
N ASP A 216 -5.50 26.77 -4.13
CA ASP A 216 -4.65 25.63 -4.50
C ASP A 216 -3.23 26.05 -4.92
N ASN A 217 -2.97 27.34 -5.16
CA ASN A 217 -1.70 27.81 -5.71
C ASN A 217 -0.67 28.11 -4.61
N GLU A 218 -1.10 28.74 -3.51
CA GLU A 218 -0.21 29.11 -2.40
C GLU A 218 0.25 27.88 -1.59
N ASN A 219 -0.54 26.79 -1.60
CA ASN A 219 -0.10 25.49 -1.09
C ASN A 219 0.51 24.62 -2.20
N TYR A 220 1.62 25.05 -2.77
CA TYR A 220 2.27 24.40 -3.93
C TYR A 220 2.52 22.89 -3.76
N TYR A 221 2.86 22.44 -2.55
CA TYR A 221 3.12 21.03 -2.26
C TYR A 221 1.85 20.24 -1.90
N HIS A 222 0.69 20.90 -1.81
CA HIS A 222 -0.59 20.34 -1.36
C HIS A 222 -0.46 19.56 -0.04
N VAL A 223 0.36 20.07 0.89
CA VAL A 223 0.50 19.49 2.23
C VAL A 223 -0.76 19.88 3.01
N PRO A 224 -1.56 18.92 3.51
CA PRO A 224 -2.82 19.24 4.15
C PRO A 224 -2.64 20.16 5.36
N LEU A 225 -3.42 21.24 5.41
CA LEU A 225 -3.42 22.19 6.53
C LEU A 225 -4.17 21.58 7.73
N PHE A 226 -3.79 22.01 8.94
CA PHE A 226 -4.53 21.66 10.14
C PHE A 226 -5.89 22.38 10.16
N PRO A 227 -6.98 21.73 10.64
CA PRO A 227 -8.30 22.36 10.69
C PRO A 227 -8.32 23.70 11.43
N GLN A 228 -7.61 23.80 12.57
CA GLN A 228 -7.47 25.05 13.30
C GLN A 228 -6.77 26.12 12.46
N GLY A 229 -5.63 25.79 11.83
CA GLY A 229 -4.89 26.73 10.99
C GLY A 229 -5.71 27.23 9.81
N ALA A 230 -6.49 26.37 9.15
CA ALA A 230 -7.39 26.79 8.07
C ALA A 230 -8.47 27.78 8.55
N LEU A 231 -9.02 27.59 9.75
CA LEU A 231 -10.01 28.50 10.35
C LEU A 231 -9.43 29.85 10.77
N GLU A 232 -8.18 29.85 11.26
CA GLU A 232 -7.49 31.07 11.67
C GLU A 232 -7.02 31.89 10.47
N LEU A 233 -6.49 31.22 9.44
CA LEU A 233 -6.02 31.85 8.20
C LEU A 233 -7.17 32.34 7.32
N GLY A 234 -8.35 31.72 7.39
CA GLY A 234 -9.45 32.01 6.48
C GLY A 234 -9.14 31.62 5.03
N ARG A 235 -8.20 30.70 4.82
CA ARG A 235 -7.73 30.25 3.51
C ARG A 235 -7.19 28.82 3.59
N ALA A 236 -7.46 28.01 2.57
CA ALA A 236 -6.94 26.65 2.44
C ALA A 236 -7.07 26.13 0.99
N ASP A 237 -6.26 25.14 0.61
CA ASP A 237 -6.45 24.39 -0.64
C ASP A 237 -7.72 23.52 -0.57
N ASN A 238 -8.17 23.03 -1.72
CA ASN A 238 -9.42 22.28 -1.84
C ASN A 238 -9.46 21.03 -0.95
N TYR A 239 -8.36 20.28 -0.82
CA TYR A 239 -8.30 19.06 0.00
C TYR A 239 -8.34 19.39 1.50
N SER A 240 -7.60 20.41 1.92
CA SER A 240 -7.64 20.92 3.29
C SER A 240 -9.01 21.45 3.69
N ILE A 241 -9.75 22.07 2.77
CA ILE A 241 -11.14 22.48 3.00
C ILE A 241 -12.04 21.27 3.30
N LYS A 242 -11.88 20.15 2.57
CA LYS A 242 -12.65 18.92 2.83
C LYS A 242 -12.35 18.35 4.21
N ILE A 243 -11.08 18.35 4.63
CA ILE A 243 -10.66 17.94 5.97
C ILE A 243 -11.30 18.85 7.03
N LEU A 244 -11.23 20.16 6.84
CA LEU A 244 -11.84 21.14 7.74
C LEU A 244 -13.36 20.90 7.87
N LEU A 245 -14.06 20.67 6.77
CA LEU A 245 -15.50 20.42 6.77
C LEU A 245 -15.85 19.19 7.62
N VAL A 246 -15.10 18.09 7.46
CA VAL A 246 -15.30 16.88 8.27
C VAL A 246 -14.93 17.13 9.73
N ALA A 247 -13.86 17.88 10.00
CA ALA A 247 -13.45 18.23 11.37
C ALA A 247 -14.53 19.06 12.10
N ILE A 248 -15.17 20.01 11.40
CA ILE A 248 -16.30 20.77 11.96
C ILE A 248 -17.47 19.84 12.26
N ALA A 249 -17.88 19.01 11.28
CA ALA A 249 -18.98 18.06 11.47
C ALA A 249 -18.75 17.12 12.66
N ARG A 250 -17.56 16.48 12.72
CA ARG A 250 -17.19 15.55 13.79
C ARG A 250 -17.09 16.22 15.16
N SER A 251 -16.60 17.47 15.21
CA SER A 251 -16.56 18.26 16.46
C SER A 251 -17.94 18.50 17.06
N LEU A 252 -18.98 18.47 16.23
CA LEU A 252 -20.37 18.77 16.61
C LEU A 252 -21.25 17.52 16.72
N GLY A 253 -20.67 16.32 16.62
CA GLY A 253 -21.37 15.05 16.78
C GLY A 253 -22.08 14.56 15.52
N ILE A 254 -21.72 15.09 14.35
CA ILE A 254 -22.25 14.68 13.05
C ILE A 254 -21.28 13.65 12.46
N PRO A 255 -21.71 12.40 12.16
CA PRO A 255 -20.80 11.43 11.55
C PRO A 255 -20.44 11.89 10.14
N ALA A 256 -19.15 12.05 9.87
CA ALA A 256 -18.66 12.58 8.60
C ALA A 256 -17.36 11.91 8.15
N ARG A 257 -17.11 11.88 6.84
CA ARG A 257 -15.91 11.33 6.22
C ARG A 257 -15.61 12.03 4.90
N ILE A 258 -14.38 11.88 4.40
CA ILE A 258 -14.10 12.04 2.97
C ILE A 258 -14.30 10.65 2.35
N ASP A 259 -15.16 10.55 1.35
CA ASP A 259 -15.34 9.32 0.59
C ASP A 259 -14.11 9.12 -0.31
N GLN A 260 -13.35 8.05 -0.04
CA GLN A 260 -12.07 7.81 -0.71
C GLN A 260 -12.25 7.63 -2.22
N ALA A 261 -13.36 7.01 -2.66
CA ALA A 261 -13.57 6.70 -4.06
C ALA A 261 -13.66 7.95 -4.93
N ASN A 262 -14.34 9.00 -4.47
CA ASN A 262 -14.60 10.21 -5.25
C ASN A 262 -14.07 11.50 -4.61
N ASP A 263 -13.30 11.40 -3.52
CA ASP A 263 -12.72 12.51 -2.77
C ASP A 263 -13.76 13.57 -2.37
N ARG A 264 -15.00 13.15 -2.04
CA ARG A 264 -16.06 14.06 -1.59
C ARG A 264 -16.34 13.94 -0.10
N PRO A 265 -16.52 15.08 0.61
CA PRO A 265 -16.97 15.03 1.98
C PRO A 265 -18.43 14.55 2.05
N CYS A 266 -18.72 13.68 3.00
CA CYS A 266 -20.03 13.08 3.22
C CYS A 266 -20.39 13.13 4.70
N TYR A 267 -21.68 13.23 5.00
CA TYR A 267 -22.22 13.02 6.35
C TYR A 267 -23.24 11.88 6.37
N TYR A 268 -23.39 11.25 7.53
CA TYR A 268 -24.34 10.15 7.73
C TYR A 268 -25.65 10.67 8.29
N LYS A 269 -26.76 10.36 7.62
CA LYS A 269 -28.12 10.71 8.06
C LYS A 269 -29.12 9.66 7.58
N ASP A 270 -30.02 9.24 8.46
CA ASP A 270 -31.12 8.31 8.15
C ASP A 270 -30.66 7.02 7.45
N GLY A 271 -29.58 6.41 7.93
CA GLY A 271 -29.09 5.13 7.38
C GLY A 271 -28.21 5.24 6.13
N ARG A 272 -27.91 6.45 5.66
CA ARG A 272 -27.18 6.67 4.39
C ARG A 272 -26.14 7.78 4.49
N TRP A 273 -25.12 7.67 3.64
CA TRP A 273 -24.17 8.74 3.37
C TRP A 273 -24.74 9.74 2.38
N VAL A 274 -24.65 11.03 2.73
CA VAL A 274 -25.09 12.16 1.91
C VAL A 274 -23.87 13.01 1.61
N GLU A 275 -23.61 13.24 0.32
CA GLU A 275 -22.50 14.05 -0.19
C GLU A 275 -22.72 15.54 0.12
N LEU A 276 -21.64 16.24 0.46
CA LEU A 276 -21.59 17.68 0.69
C LEU A 276 -20.86 18.33 -0.48
N PHE A 277 -21.52 19.26 -1.16
CA PHE A 277 -20.98 19.95 -2.33
C PHE A 277 -20.45 21.33 -1.94
N LEU A 278 -19.20 21.60 -2.30
CA LEU A 278 -18.64 22.94 -2.38
C LEU A 278 -18.97 23.40 -3.81
N GLU A 279 -19.79 24.45 -3.98
CA GLU A 279 -20.57 24.81 -5.19
C GLU A 279 -19.88 24.85 -6.58
N LYS A 280 -18.59 24.54 -6.73
CA LYS A 280 -17.96 24.31 -8.05
C LYS A 280 -18.39 23.00 -8.71
N GLU A 281 -19.03 22.10 -7.97
CA GLU A 281 -19.71 20.93 -8.52
C GLU A 281 -21.21 21.24 -8.54
N GLU A 282 -21.84 21.27 -9.74
CA GLU A 282 -23.30 21.29 -9.80
C GLU A 282 -23.83 20.15 -8.92
N PRO A 283 -24.79 20.41 -8.00
CA PRO A 283 -25.33 19.37 -7.17
C PRO A 283 -26.06 18.37 -8.07
N ALA A 284 -25.38 17.27 -8.42
CA ALA A 284 -26.08 16.09 -8.87
C ALA A 284 -27.00 15.70 -7.71
N PRO A 285 -28.32 15.54 -7.94
CA PRO A 285 -29.24 15.24 -6.86
C PRO A 285 -28.76 14.01 -6.09
N PRO A 286 -28.87 14.03 -4.75
CA PRO A 286 -28.15 13.14 -3.85
C PRO A 286 -28.44 11.68 -4.19
N THR A 287 -27.38 10.87 -4.35
CA THR A 287 -27.37 9.39 -4.45
C THR A 287 -28.31 8.71 -5.47
N LYS A 288 -29.28 9.41 -6.05
CA LYS A 288 -30.34 8.85 -6.91
C LYS A 288 -29.88 8.60 -8.33
N ASN A 289 -28.76 9.18 -8.76
CA ASN A 289 -28.23 9.01 -10.11
C ASN A 289 -27.00 8.10 -10.16
N LYS A 290 -26.54 7.54 -9.03
CA LYS A 290 -25.43 6.57 -9.05
C LYS A 290 -25.79 5.38 -9.92
N SER A 291 -24.74 4.83 -10.52
CA SER A 291 -24.79 3.67 -11.40
C SER A 291 -24.00 2.54 -10.75
N THR A 292 -24.33 1.31 -11.13
CA THR A 292 -23.69 0.12 -10.61
C THR A 292 -22.66 -0.37 -11.60
N LEU A 293 -21.39 -0.37 -11.21
CA LEU A 293 -20.30 -0.95 -11.98
C LEU A 293 -19.99 -2.34 -11.42
N ARG A 294 -20.13 -3.38 -12.24
CA ARG A 294 -19.72 -4.76 -11.88
C ARG A 294 -18.44 -5.10 -12.61
N LEU A 295 -17.38 -5.41 -11.85
CA LEU A 295 -16.10 -5.80 -12.41
C LEU A 295 -15.94 -7.33 -12.34
N PHE A 296 -15.54 -7.93 -13.45
CA PHE A 296 -15.26 -9.35 -13.58
C PHE A 296 -13.81 -9.54 -14.00
N TYR A 297 -12.99 -10.09 -13.11
CA TYR A 297 -11.62 -10.42 -13.42
C TYR A 297 -11.51 -11.84 -13.97
N GLN A 298 -10.82 -12.00 -15.10
CA GLN A 298 -10.40 -13.30 -15.61
C GLN A 298 -8.95 -13.56 -15.19
N PRO A 299 -8.70 -14.54 -14.30
CA PRO A 299 -7.36 -14.90 -13.86
C PRO A 299 -6.41 -15.26 -14.99
N ILE A 300 -5.15 -14.87 -14.82
CA ILE A 300 -4.03 -15.34 -15.64
C ILE A 300 -3.06 -16.14 -14.77
N GLU A 301 -2.15 -16.85 -15.42
CA GLU A 301 -1.09 -17.58 -14.73
C GLU A 301 -0.27 -16.64 -13.83
N GLY A 302 -0.08 -17.06 -12.58
CA GLY A 302 0.63 -16.33 -11.53
C GLY A 302 -0.07 -15.09 -10.95
N VAL A 303 -1.19 -14.63 -11.52
CA VAL A 303 -2.01 -13.56 -10.92
C VAL A 303 -3.46 -14.03 -10.82
N SER A 304 -3.76 -14.78 -9.77
CA SER A 304 -5.10 -15.32 -9.51
C SER A 304 -6.08 -14.26 -8.99
N LYS A 305 -5.57 -13.25 -8.28
CA LYS A 305 -6.32 -12.11 -7.76
C LYS A 305 -5.59 -10.82 -8.10
N PRO A 306 -6.21 -9.88 -8.83
CA PRO A 306 -5.59 -8.62 -9.15
C PRO A 306 -5.67 -7.71 -7.92
N ILE A 307 -4.72 -6.79 -7.79
CA ILE A 307 -4.56 -5.89 -6.63
C ILE A 307 -4.71 -4.47 -7.17
N TYR A 308 -5.54 -3.66 -6.53
CA TYR A 308 -5.72 -2.25 -6.92
C TYR A 308 -4.39 -1.48 -6.78
N TYR A 309 -4.12 -0.51 -7.64
CA TYR A 309 -2.82 0.18 -7.82
C TYR A 309 -1.65 -0.67 -8.33
N THR A 310 -1.58 -1.96 -8.02
CA THR A 310 -0.53 -2.85 -8.55
C THR A 310 -0.87 -3.37 -9.94
N HIS A 311 -2.06 -3.94 -10.09
CA HIS A 311 -2.50 -4.64 -11.29
C HIS A 311 -3.53 -3.85 -12.10
N PHE A 312 -4.36 -3.07 -11.43
CA PHE A 312 -5.36 -2.25 -12.10
C PHE A 312 -5.75 -1.01 -11.30
N THR A 313 -6.24 0.02 -12.00
CA THR A 313 -6.85 1.21 -11.42
C THR A 313 -8.08 1.61 -12.21
N LEU A 314 -9.03 2.26 -11.55
CA LEU A 314 -10.21 2.84 -12.16
C LEU A 314 -10.11 4.36 -12.06
N ALA A 315 -10.27 5.06 -13.18
CA ALA A 315 -10.28 6.50 -13.23
C ALA A 315 -11.59 7.01 -13.84
N ARG A 316 -12.05 8.19 -13.41
CA ARG A 316 -13.21 8.88 -13.97
C ARG A 316 -12.75 10.17 -14.65
N LEU A 317 -13.37 10.52 -15.76
CA LEU A 317 -13.16 11.79 -16.43
C LEU A 317 -13.80 12.93 -15.63
N GLU A 318 -12.99 13.86 -15.16
CA GLU A 318 -13.39 15.07 -14.44
C GLU A 318 -12.62 16.27 -15.01
N ASN A 319 -13.32 17.34 -15.39
CA ASN A 319 -12.71 18.57 -15.92
C ASN A 319 -11.67 18.31 -17.04
N GLY A 320 -11.99 17.37 -17.94
CA GLY A 320 -11.14 17.02 -19.08
C GLY A 320 -9.93 16.12 -18.76
N GLN A 321 -9.80 15.63 -17.52
CA GLN A 321 -8.72 14.73 -17.10
C GLN A 321 -9.27 13.48 -16.43
N PHE A 322 -8.64 12.33 -16.67
CA PHE A 322 -8.96 11.12 -15.92
C PHE A 322 -8.31 11.19 -14.55
N LYS A 323 -9.12 11.27 -13.49
CA LYS A 323 -8.67 11.17 -12.10
C LYS A 323 -8.89 9.76 -11.59
N THR A 324 -7.83 9.15 -11.08
CA THR A 324 -7.90 7.83 -10.43
C THR A 324 -8.81 7.91 -9.22
N LEU A 325 -9.78 7.01 -9.14
CA LEU A 325 -10.63 6.82 -7.97
C LEU A 325 -9.83 6.05 -6.93
N ASP A 326 -9.87 6.49 -5.68
CA ASP A 326 -9.07 5.86 -4.65
C ASP A 326 -9.87 4.76 -3.93
N TYR A 327 -9.52 3.51 -4.23
CA TYR A 327 -10.03 2.32 -3.57
C TYR A 327 -8.90 1.57 -2.85
N GLU A 328 -7.80 2.25 -2.50
CA GLU A 328 -6.71 1.63 -1.74
C GLU A 328 -7.26 1.00 -0.46
N ASN A 329 -6.95 -0.28 -0.24
CA ASN A 329 -7.42 -1.07 0.91
C ASN A 329 -8.95 -1.26 1.03
N ASP A 330 -9.75 -0.85 0.03
CA ASP A 330 -11.19 -1.11 0.06
C ASP A 330 -11.45 -2.62 -0.12
N PRO A 331 -12.04 -3.31 0.87
CA PRO A 331 -12.26 -4.75 0.81
C PRO A 331 -13.16 -5.17 -0.35
N VAL A 332 -13.96 -4.28 -0.93
CA VAL A 332 -14.81 -4.59 -2.09
C VAL A 332 -13.99 -5.07 -3.29
N LEU A 333 -12.75 -4.61 -3.44
CA LEU A 333 -11.87 -4.97 -4.55
C LEU A 333 -10.99 -6.20 -4.27
N ASN A 334 -11.09 -6.81 -3.07
CA ASN A 334 -10.31 -7.99 -2.70
C ASN A 334 -10.88 -9.31 -3.25
N SER A 335 -12.10 -9.27 -3.82
CA SER A 335 -12.79 -10.44 -4.37
C SER A 335 -13.57 -10.06 -5.62
N PHE A 336 -13.51 -10.91 -6.65
CA PHE A 336 -14.25 -10.72 -7.90
C PHE A 336 -15.28 -11.85 -8.11
N PRO A 337 -16.44 -11.56 -8.72
CA PRO A 337 -16.87 -10.25 -9.20
C PRO A 337 -17.16 -9.27 -8.04
N CYS A 338 -16.86 -7.99 -8.26
CA CYS A 338 -17.15 -6.94 -7.29
C CYS A 338 -18.15 -5.93 -7.87
N GLN A 339 -18.82 -5.20 -6.97
CA GLN A 339 -19.84 -4.22 -7.32
C GLN A 339 -19.52 -2.87 -6.66
N LEU A 340 -19.44 -1.82 -7.48
CA LEU A 340 -19.18 -0.46 -7.04
C LEU A 340 -20.38 0.44 -7.34
N GLN A 341 -20.73 1.32 -6.40
CA GLN A 341 -21.67 2.42 -6.63
C GLN A 341 -20.88 3.65 -7.05
N VAL A 342 -20.98 4.03 -8.31
CA VAL A 342 -20.18 5.11 -8.91
C VAL A 342 -21.07 6.14 -9.59
N ASP A 343 -20.55 7.34 -9.81
CA ASP A 343 -21.28 8.35 -10.54
C ASP A 343 -21.38 8.00 -12.05
N PRO A 344 -22.37 8.52 -12.77
CA PRO A 344 -22.40 8.44 -14.22
C PRO A 344 -21.25 9.22 -14.86
N GLY A 345 -20.85 8.81 -16.07
CA GLY A 345 -19.84 9.48 -16.87
C GLY A 345 -18.85 8.53 -17.51
N TYR A 346 -17.75 9.10 -18.00
CA TYR A 346 -16.69 8.38 -18.70
C TYR A 346 -15.63 7.87 -17.73
N TYR A 347 -15.22 6.62 -17.94
CA TYR A 347 -14.29 5.89 -17.11
C TYR A 347 -13.15 5.30 -17.94
N LEU A 348 -12.02 5.14 -17.28
CA LEU A 348 -10.83 4.48 -17.78
C LEU A 348 -10.40 3.43 -16.76
N LEU A 349 -10.48 2.15 -17.15
CA LEU A 349 -9.84 1.05 -16.44
C LEU A 349 -8.45 0.85 -17.04
N ILE A 350 -7.42 1.00 -16.21
CA ILE A 350 -6.04 0.69 -16.60
C ILE A 350 -5.69 -0.64 -15.96
N THR A 351 -5.18 -1.58 -16.73
CA THR A 351 -4.55 -2.80 -16.21
C THR A 351 -3.07 -2.78 -16.57
N GLY A 352 -2.21 -3.32 -15.72
CA GLY A 352 -0.78 -3.47 -15.97
C GLY A 352 -0.27 -4.81 -15.48
N ASN A 353 0.59 -5.45 -16.28
CA ASN A 353 1.26 -6.68 -15.90
C ASN A 353 2.76 -6.57 -16.16
N ARG A 354 3.54 -6.52 -15.07
CA ARG A 354 5.01 -6.48 -15.13
C ARG A 354 5.57 -7.84 -15.56
N GLN A 355 6.43 -7.82 -16.56
CA GLN A 355 7.17 -8.97 -17.08
C GLN A 355 8.53 -9.10 -16.37
N SER A 356 9.20 -10.23 -16.59
CA SER A 356 10.48 -10.55 -15.95
C SER A 356 11.62 -9.65 -16.41
N ASP A 357 11.57 -9.15 -17.65
CA ASP A 357 12.51 -8.17 -18.21
C ASP A 357 12.26 -6.73 -17.71
N GLY A 358 11.22 -6.53 -16.88
CA GLY A 358 10.82 -5.23 -16.34
C GLY A 358 9.87 -4.44 -17.24
N SER A 359 9.52 -4.94 -18.43
CA SER A 359 8.46 -4.37 -19.25
C SER A 359 7.11 -4.48 -18.56
N VAL A 360 6.19 -3.55 -18.86
CA VAL A 360 4.81 -3.60 -18.35
C VAL A 360 3.86 -3.60 -19.52
N LEU A 361 3.10 -4.69 -19.65
CA LEU A 361 2.03 -4.82 -20.63
C LEU A 361 0.78 -4.20 -20.03
N ALA A 362 0.44 -2.99 -20.48
CA ALA A 362 -0.69 -2.25 -20.00
C ALA A 362 -1.85 -2.26 -21.01
N ARG A 363 -3.09 -2.18 -20.50
CA ARG A 363 -4.29 -1.98 -21.31
C ARG A 363 -5.12 -0.87 -20.71
N LEU A 364 -5.50 0.07 -21.55
CA LEU A 364 -6.42 1.15 -21.23
C LEU A 364 -7.77 0.76 -21.84
N LYS A 365 -8.78 0.56 -21.00
CA LYS A 365 -10.15 0.24 -21.41
C LYS A 365 -11.06 1.39 -21.01
N PHE A 366 -11.59 2.08 -22.01
CA PHE A 366 -12.50 3.19 -21.79
C PHE A 366 -13.95 2.73 -21.90
N PHE A 367 -14.82 3.34 -21.09
CA PHE A 367 -16.25 3.03 -21.10
C PHE A 367 -17.07 4.17 -20.50
N ASN A 368 -18.34 4.25 -20.87
CA ASN A 368 -19.30 5.21 -20.32
C ASN A 368 -20.36 4.50 -19.46
N LEU A 369 -20.77 5.12 -18.34
CA LEU A 369 -21.87 4.71 -17.48
C LEU A 369 -22.99 5.74 -17.55
N SER A 370 -24.16 5.32 -18.03
CA SER A 370 -25.37 6.15 -18.03
C SER A 370 -26.03 6.15 -16.65
N PRO A 371 -26.74 7.23 -16.25
CA PRO A 371 -27.39 7.30 -14.94
C PRO A 371 -28.31 6.11 -14.64
N LYS A 372 -28.24 5.60 -13.40
CA LYS A 372 -29.07 4.49 -12.89
C LYS A 372 -28.96 3.19 -13.70
N THR A 373 -27.85 2.97 -14.40
CA THR A 373 -27.61 1.73 -15.13
C THR A 373 -26.72 0.78 -14.35
N VAL A 374 -26.77 -0.50 -14.72
CA VAL A 374 -25.78 -1.51 -14.33
C VAL A 374 -24.89 -1.75 -15.54
N LYS A 375 -23.57 -1.70 -15.36
CA LYS A 375 -22.61 -1.98 -16.42
C LYS A 375 -21.60 -3.03 -15.99
N ASP A 376 -21.40 -4.02 -16.84
CA ASP A 376 -20.47 -5.12 -16.62
C ASP A 376 -19.18 -4.86 -17.38
N ILE A 377 -18.06 -4.90 -16.66
CA ILE A 377 -16.73 -4.76 -17.24
C ILE A 377 -15.93 -6.01 -16.92
N HIS A 378 -15.73 -6.82 -17.96
CA HIS A 378 -14.79 -7.93 -17.93
C HIS A 378 -13.39 -7.41 -18.25
N PHE A 379 -12.39 -7.85 -17.49
CA PHE A 379 -10.98 -7.53 -17.75
C PHE A 379 -10.07 -8.70 -17.38
N SER A 380 -8.92 -8.73 -18.04
CA SER A 380 -7.79 -9.60 -17.73
C SER A 380 -6.52 -8.78 -17.81
N LEU A 381 -5.46 -9.28 -17.20
CA LEU A 381 -4.14 -8.71 -17.40
C LEU A 381 -3.58 -9.18 -18.74
N ARG A 382 -3.03 -8.26 -19.54
CA ARG A 382 -2.26 -8.64 -20.73
C ARG A 382 -1.07 -9.47 -20.29
N ASN A 383 -0.79 -10.53 -21.03
CA ASN A 383 0.32 -11.41 -20.70
C ASN A 383 1.01 -11.87 -21.97
N GLU A 384 2.31 -11.68 -22.04
CA GLU A 384 3.19 -12.36 -22.98
C GLU A 384 4.08 -13.29 -22.18
N PHE A 385 3.49 -14.25 -21.46
CA PHE A 385 4.28 -15.34 -20.89
C PHE A 385 4.74 -16.23 -22.03
N LYS A 386 5.88 -15.87 -22.61
CA LYS A 386 6.65 -16.76 -23.47
C LYS A 386 7.20 -17.87 -22.59
N LYS A 387 7.26 -19.09 -23.14
CA LYS A 387 7.99 -20.19 -22.49
C LYS A 387 9.41 -19.67 -22.21
N PRO A 388 9.86 -19.68 -20.94
CA PRO A 388 11.14 -19.10 -20.61
C PRO A 388 12.28 -19.89 -21.24
N GLU A 389 13.30 -19.18 -21.70
CA GLU A 389 14.50 -19.77 -22.26
C GLU A 389 15.37 -20.36 -21.15
N VAL A 390 16.09 -21.44 -21.49
CA VAL A 390 17.08 -22.01 -20.58
C VAL A 390 18.30 -21.08 -20.57
N LEU A 391 18.53 -20.42 -19.43
CA LEU A 391 19.62 -19.48 -19.21
C LEU A 391 20.96 -20.18 -18.96
N GLY A 392 20.91 -21.43 -18.47
CA GLY A 392 22.07 -22.24 -18.13
C GLY A 392 21.69 -23.46 -17.33
N LYS A 393 22.68 -24.23 -16.87
CA LYS A 393 22.47 -25.46 -16.09
C LYS A 393 23.21 -25.38 -14.76
N PHE A 394 22.47 -25.34 -13.65
CA PHE A 394 23.01 -25.32 -12.30
C PHE A 394 23.15 -26.73 -11.75
N LEU A 395 24.38 -27.20 -11.63
CA LEU A 395 24.73 -28.47 -10.98
C LEU A 395 25.77 -28.17 -9.90
N SER A 396 25.31 -27.99 -8.66
CA SER A 396 26.19 -27.67 -7.53
C SER A 396 26.30 -28.84 -6.58
N SER A 397 27.53 -29.19 -6.21
CA SER A 397 27.82 -30.13 -5.11
C SER A 397 28.28 -29.39 -3.84
N ALA A 398 27.91 -28.10 -3.70
CA ALA A 398 28.32 -27.29 -2.57
C ALA A 398 27.91 -27.92 -1.23
N LYS A 399 28.81 -27.85 -0.26
CA LYS A 399 28.53 -28.23 1.13
C LYS A 399 27.94 -27.02 1.85
N VAL A 400 26.71 -27.17 2.33
CA VAL A 400 25.94 -26.11 3.00
C VAL A 400 25.46 -26.63 4.35
N THR A 401 25.40 -25.75 5.35
CA THR A 401 24.94 -26.12 6.70
C THR A 401 23.47 -25.78 6.85
N ASP A 402 22.63 -26.73 7.24
CA ASP A 402 21.22 -26.49 7.56
C ASP A 402 21.11 -25.82 8.92
N LEU A 403 20.66 -24.57 8.96
CA LEU A 403 20.64 -23.78 10.18
C LEU A 403 19.59 -24.24 11.19
N ASN A 404 18.60 -25.04 10.79
CA ASN A 404 17.64 -25.63 11.72
C ASN A 404 18.22 -26.81 12.50
N THR A 405 19.10 -27.59 11.87
CA THR A 405 19.58 -28.87 12.41
C THR A 405 21.07 -28.87 12.73
N GLY A 406 21.83 -27.87 12.27
CA GLY A 406 23.29 -27.81 12.33
C GLY A 406 24.00 -28.82 11.42
N ARG A 407 23.26 -29.63 10.65
CA ARG A 407 23.84 -30.68 9.81
C ARG A 407 24.43 -30.10 8.53
N GLN A 408 25.59 -30.61 8.12
CA GLN A 408 26.15 -30.34 6.80
C GLN A 408 25.42 -31.19 5.75
N LEU A 409 24.95 -30.53 4.70
CA LEU A 409 24.24 -31.11 3.56
C LEU A 409 25.01 -30.86 2.27
N ASN A 410 24.69 -31.62 1.24
CA ASN A 410 25.22 -31.44 -0.11
C ASN A 410 24.10 -30.95 -1.03
N LEU A 411 24.32 -29.85 -1.77
CA LEU A 411 23.31 -29.30 -2.68
C LEU A 411 22.87 -30.29 -3.76
N ALA A 412 23.77 -31.12 -4.30
CA ALA A 412 23.42 -32.09 -5.33
C ALA A 412 22.36 -33.08 -4.82
N ASN A 413 22.44 -33.48 -3.54
CA ASN A 413 21.46 -34.37 -2.92
C ASN A 413 20.13 -33.67 -2.62
N LEU A 414 20.18 -32.37 -2.27
CA LEU A 414 18.98 -31.58 -2.00
C LEU A 414 18.16 -31.31 -3.26
N LEU A 415 18.85 -31.11 -4.38
CA LEU A 415 18.28 -30.79 -5.69
C LEU A 415 17.96 -32.04 -6.53
N LYS A 416 18.42 -33.22 -6.11
CA LYS A 416 18.21 -34.46 -6.86
C LYS A 416 16.72 -34.71 -7.11
N ASP A 417 16.35 -34.86 -8.39
CA ASP A 417 14.99 -35.13 -8.87
C ASP A 417 13.97 -34.11 -8.36
N LYS A 418 14.41 -32.84 -8.17
CA LYS A 418 13.58 -31.75 -7.67
C LYS A 418 13.84 -30.46 -8.41
N SER A 419 12.77 -29.82 -8.85
CA SER A 419 12.81 -28.42 -9.24
C SER A 419 13.02 -27.53 -8.02
N PHE A 420 13.71 -26.42 -8.21
CA PHE A 420 14.18 -25.59 -7.11
C PHE A 420 14.04 -24.09 -7.38
N ILE A 421 13.88 -23.36 -6.28
CA ILE A 421 14.16 -21.93 -6.18
C ILE A 421 15.32 -21.78 -5.20
N LEU A 422 16.39 -21.09 -5.62
CA LEU A 422 17.56 -20.82 -4.77
C LEU A 422 17.70 -19.31 -4.59
N LEU A 423 17.69 -18.88 -3.32
CA LEU A 423 17.89 -17.51 -2.89
C LEU A 423 19.24 -17.42 -2.18
N LEU A 424 20.27 -16.82 -2.79
CA LEU A 424 21.54 -16.54 -2.13
C LEU A 424 21.49 -15.12 -1.55
N ILE A 425 21.63 -14.96 -0.25
CA ILE A 425 21.26 -13.72 0.44
C ILE A 425 22.35 -13.13 1.35
N ASP A 426 22.24 -11.83 1.58
CA ASP A 426 22.94 -11.05 2.63
C ASP A 426 21.85 -10.43 3.54
N PRO A 427 21.46 -11.09 4.65
CA PRO A 427 20.32 -10.68 5.50
C PRO A 427 20.35 -9.22 5.98
N ASP A 428 21.53 -8.64 6.15
CA ASP A 428 21.65 -7.26 6.65
C ASP A 428 21.32 -6.22 5.56
N LYS A 429 21.35 -6.60 4.28
CA LYS A 429 21.12 -5.69 3.15
C LYS A 429 19.63 -5.51 2.85
N GLU A 430 19.25 -4.25 2.60
CA GLU A 430 17.87 -3.86 2.26
C GLU A 430 17.25 -4.66 1.10
N PRO A 431 17.98 -4.93 -0.01
CA PRO A 431 17.44 -5.76 -1.07
C PRO A 431 17.05 -7.17 -0.64
N THR A 432 17.80 -7.77 0.30
CA THR A 432 17.44 -9.06 0.88
C THR A 432 16.20 -8.93 1.76
N LYS A 433 16.11 -7.91 2.61
CA LYS A 433 14.96 -7.72 3.50
C LYS A 433 13.65 -7.63 2.71
N HIS A 434 13.63 -6.79 1.67
CA HIS A 434 12.48 -6.69 0.76
C HIS A 434 12.17 -8.00 0.05
N LEU A 435 13.17 -8.70 -0.51
CA LEU A 435 12.95 -10.01 -1.13
C LEU A 435 12.34 -11.00 -0.14
N MET A 436 12.87 -11.08 1.07
CA MET A 436 12.39 -12.02 2.08
C MET A 436 10.99 -11.67 2.59
N GLU A 437 10.61 -10.38 2.66
CA GLU A 437 9.23 -9.95 2.92
C GLU A 437 8.29 -10.39 1.79
N GLU A 438 8.70 -10.20 0.52
CA GLU A 438 7.93 -10.63 -0.65
C GLU A 438 7.73 -12.15 -0.72
N ILE A 439 8.76 -12.94 -0.39
CA ILE A 439 8.69 -14.41 -0.34
C ILE A 439 7.75 -14.88 0.77
N GLN A 440 7.77 -14.21 1.94
CA GLN A 440 6.85 -14.49 3.03
C GLN A 440 5.41 -14.12 2.69
N ALA A 441 5.19 -13.01 1.97
CA ALA A 441 3.86 -12.65 1.46
C ALA A 441 3.33 -13.68 0.43
N ALA A 442 4.23 -14.32 -0.33
CA ALA A 442 3.91 -15.38 -1.28
C ALA A 442 3.94 -16.81 -0.67
N LYS A 443 3.84 -16.94 0.66
CA LYS A 443 3.89 -18.22 1.37
C LYS A 443 2.98 -19.28 0.77
N GLU A 444 1.70 -18.98 0.61
CA GLU A 444 0.68 -19.94 0.15
C GLU A 444 0.96 -20.53 -1.24
N PRO A 445 1.12 -19.75 -2.33
CA PRO A 445 1.39 -20.32 -3.64
C PRO A 445 2.73 -21.07 -3.69
N LEU A 446 3.75 -20.59 -2.98
CA LEU A 446 5.07 -21.24 -2.94
C LEU A 446 5.05 -22.55 -2.14
N SER A 447 4.32 -22.60 -1.02
CA SER A 447 4.15 -23.82 -0.20
C SER A 447 3.45 -24.95 -0.94
N ASN A 448 2.53 -24.62 -1.85
CA ASN A 448 1.75 -25.60 -2.61
C ASN A 448 2.49 -26.13 -3.85
N TRP A 449 3.66 -25.59 -4.17
CA TRP A 449 4.47 -26.04 -5.31
C TRP A 449 5.26 -27.32 -4.99
N LYS A 450 5.37 -28.22 -5.97
CA LYS A 450 6.05 -29.53 -5.84
C LYS A 450 7.57 -29.42 -6.07
N GLY A 451 8.22 -28.43 -5.47
CA GLY A 451 9.66 -28.23 -5.57
C GLY A 451 10.30 -28.02 -4.20
N ILE A 452 11.50 -27.42 -4.20
CA ILE A 452 12.22 -27.03 -2.99
C ILE A 452 12.65 -25.57 -3.04
N ILE A 453 12.58 -24.87 -1.92
CA ILE A 453 13.09 -23.49 -1.81
C ILE A 453 14.31 -23.51 -0.89
N LEU A 454 15.43 -22.98 -1.37
CA LEU A 454 16.68 -22.94 -0.64
C LEU A 454 17.06 -21.48 -0.38
N THR A 455 16.94 -21.02 0.85
CA THR A 455 17.43 -19.71 1.30
C THR A 455 18.82 -19.88 1.88
N ILE A 456 19.85 -19.50 1.13
CA ILE A 456 21.26 -19.72 1.45
C ILE A 456 21.90 -18.39 1.85
N ILE A 457 22.37 -18.28 3.07
CA ILE A 457 23.17 -17.13 3.52
C ILE A 457 24.57 -17.27 2.92
N ALA A 458 25.04 -16.23 2.22
CA ALA A 458 26.36 -16.21 1.64
C ALA A 458 27.45 -16.16 2.73
N LYS A 459 28.64 -16.69 2.40
CA LYS A 459 29.79 -16.68 3.31
C LYS A 459 30.06 -15.28 3.86
N ASP A 460 30.37 -15.19 5.15
CA ASP A 460 30.70 -13.94 5.85
C ASP A 460 29.56 -12.91 5.86
N LYS A 461 28.34 -13.31 5.46
CA LYS A 461 27.12 -12.49 5.47
C LYS A 461 26.13 -12.89 6.55
N MET A 462 26.49 -13.83 7.42
CA MET A 462 25.62 -14.22 8.53
C MET A 462 25.66 -13.15 9.63
N PRO A 463 24.53 -12.51 9.96
CA PRO A 463 24.51 -11.53 11.04
C PRO A 463 24.91 -12.17 12.38
N THR A 464 25.61 -11.43 13.24
CA THR A 464 26.07 -11.91 14.56
C THR A 464 24.92 -12.46 15.43
N ASN A 465 23.75 -11.83 15.33
CA ASN A 465 22.55 -12.21 16.06
C ASN A 465 21.49 -12.86 15.16
N PHE A 466 21.90 -13.55 14.09
CA PHE A 466 20.95 -14.24 13.22
C PHE A 466 20.11 -15.26 13.99
N ARG A 467 18.81 -15.24 13.74
CA ARG A 467 17.79 -16.10 14.35
C ARG A 467 16.84 -16.54 13.24
N LEU A 468 16.34 -17.77 13.28
CA LEU A 468 15.46 -18.28 12.23
C LEU A 468 14.12 -17.54 12.23
N GLU A 469 13.72 -17.06 13.41
CA GLU A 469 12.51 -16.33 13.71
C GLU A 469 12.42 -14.96 13.00
N ILE A 470 13.49 -14.48 12.38
CA ILE A 470 13.43 -13.26 11.56
C ILE A 470 12.60 -13.46 10.28
N TYR A 471 12.38 -14.71 9.86
CA TYR A 471 11.54 -15.07 8.73
C TYR A 471 10.37 -15.96 9.16
N PRO A 472 9.43 -15.45 9.98
CA PRO A 472 8.39 -16.26 10.63
C PRO A 472 7.40 -16.90 9.65
N ASN A 473 7.26 -16.35 8.44
CA ASN A 473 6.24 -16.74 7.47
C ASN A 473 6.83 -17.35 6.19
N LEU A 474 7.98 -18.01 6.25
CA LEU A 474 8.53 -18.67 5.07
C LEU A 474 7.61 -19.79 4.54
N PRO A 475 7.65 -20.06 3.21
CA PRO A 475 7.03 -21.25 2.65
C PRO A 475 7.48 -22.52 3.39
N SER A 476 6.56 -23.42 3.69
CA SER A 476 6.80 -24.68 4.40
C SER A 476 7.83 -25.60 3.76
N ILE A 477 8.06 -25.46 2.44
CA ILE A 477 9.06 -26.20 1.66
C ILE A 477 10.45 -25.53 1.67
N ALA A 478 10.60 -24.38 2.34
CA ALA A 478 11.84 -23.63 2.39
C ALA A 478 12.83 -24.23 3.40
N LYS A 479 14.12 -24.20 3.05
CA LYS A 479 15.24 -24.48 3.95
C LYS A 479 16.12 -23.26 4.09
N ILE A 480 16.55 -22.97 5.31
CA ILE A 480 17.56 -21.93 5.58
C ILE A 480 18.92 -22.61 5.76
N LEU A 481 19.86 -22.21 4.93
CA LEU A 481 21.17 -22.81 4.78
C LEU A 481 22.27 -21.76 4.89
N TYR A 482 23.50 -22.18 5.18
CA TYR A 482 24.69 -21.33 5.18
C TYR A 482 25.79 -21.92 4.30
N ASP A 483 26.31 -21.13 3.36
CA ASP A 483 27.44 -21.50 2.50
C ASP A 483 28.77 -21.00 3.10
N GLN A 484 29.43 -21.87 3.86
CA GLN A 484 30.71 -21.57 4.53
C GLN A 484 31.87 -21.39 3.55
N ASN A 485 31.77 -21.93 2.33
CA ASN A 485 32.90 -22.04 1.41
C ASN A 485 32.78 -21.10 0.20
N SER A 486 31.71 -20.30 0.11
CA SER A 486 31.35 -19.51 -1.08
C SER A 486 31.27 -20.37 -2.35
N GLN A 487 30.96 -21.65 -2.24
CA GLN A 487 30.91 -22.53 -3.41
C GLN A 487 29.66 -22.23 -4.25
N VAL A 488 28.54 -21.88 -3.60
CA VAL A 488 27.28 -21.60 -4.30
C VAL A 488 27.46 -20.43 -5.25
N ILE A 489 28.01 -19.30 -4.78
CA ILE A 489 28.22 -18.13 -5.66
C ILE A 489 29.19 -18.42 -6.81
N ARG A 490 30.24 -19.23 -6.57
CA ARG A 490 31.17 -19.64 -7.63
C ARG A 490 30.50 -20.50 -8.70
N ASP A 491 29.63 -21.42 -8.28
CA ASP A 491 28.87 -22.26 -9.20
C ASP A 491 27.90 -21.41 -10.03
N ILE A 492 27.28 -20.39 -9.42
CA ILE A 492 26.42 -19.42 -10.13
C ILE A 492 27.22 -18.61 -11.15
N ASP A 493 28.35 -18.02 -10.73
CA ASP A 493 29.25 -17.25 -11.60
C ASP A 493 29.70 -18.08 -12.81
N GLN A 494 29.99 -19.36 -12.60
CA GLN A 494 30.38 -20.28 -13.66
C GLN A 494 29.25 -20.49 -14.69
N VAL A 495 28.00 -20.60 -14.24
CA VAL A 495 26.84 -20.78 -15.15
C VAL A 495 26.66 -19.55 -16.04
N PHE A 496 26.66 -18.35 -15.45
CA PHE A 496 26.39 -17.12 -16.19
C PHE A 496 27.62 -16.52 -16.87
N LYS A 497 28.81 -17.07 -16.60
CA LYS A 497 30.10 -16.56 -17.09
C LYS A 497 30.31 -15.08 -16.73
N THR A 498 29.76 -14.68 -15.59
CA THR A 498 29.86 -13.34 -15.03
C THR A 498 30.30 -13.46 -13.58
N LYS A 499 30.88 -12.39 -13.04
CA LYS A 499 31.12 -12.29 -11.61
C LYS A 499 29.90 -11.63 -11.00
N THR A 500 29.16 -12.35 -10.16
CA THR A 500 28.02 -11.78 -9.44
C THR A 500 28.50 -10.59 -8.65
N VAL A 501 27.80 -9.46 -8.80
CA VAL A 501 28.16 -8.21 -8.14
C VAL A 501 27.24 -7.92 -6.97
N ASN A 502 25.97 -8.32 -7.03
CA ASN A 502 24.94 -7.87 -6.09
C ASN A 502 24.11 -9.02 -5.49
N LEU A 503 24.05 -9.07 -4.16
CA LEU A 503 23.09 -9.90 -3.42
C LEU A 503 21.78 -9.11 -3.19
N PRO A 504 20.62 -9.78 -3.08
CA PRO A 504 20.43 -11.23 -3.20
C PRO A 504 20.49 -11.72 -4.65
N ILE A 505 20.81 -13.00 -4.85
CA ILE A 505 20.64 -13.71 -6.13
C ILE A 505 19.44 -14.64 -5.99
N THR A 506 18.60 -14.70 -7.03
CA THR A 506 17.49 -15.63 -7.14
C THR A 506 17.62 -16.45 -8.41
N LEU A 507 17.54 -17.77 -8.28
CA LEU A 507 17.50 -18.74 -9.37
C LEU A 507 16.22 -19.57 -9.28
N ALA A 508 15.66 -19.95 -10.41
CA ALA A 508 14.70 -21.03 -10.47
C ALA A 508 15.05 -22.01 -11.60
N GLY A 509 15.05 -23.31 -11.30
CA GLY A 509 15.37 -24.35 -12.27
C GLY A 509 14.58 -25.65 -12.07
N ASN A 510 14.50 -26.45 -13.13
CA ASN A 510 13.77 -27.72 -13.14
C ASN A 510 14.59 -28.88 -12.54
N GLU A 511 14.01 -30.08 -12.51
CA GLU A 511 14.63 -31.30 -11.97
C GLU A 511 15.94 -31.69 -12.68
N GLN A 512 16.12 -31.25 -13.93
CA GLN A 512 17.35 -31.47 -14.70
C GLN A 512 18.45 -30.45 -14.38
N GLY A 513 18.18 -29.46 -13.53
CA GLY A 513 19.09 -28.37 -13.20
C GLY A 513 19.06 -27.21 -14.21
N GLU A 514 18.14 -27.20 -15.17
CA GLU A 514 18.05 -26.14 -16.18
C GLU A 514 17.43 -24.90 -15.55
N ILE A 515 18.18 -23.80 -15.55
CA ILE A 515 17.76 -22.52 -14.99
C ILE A 515 16.92 -21.79 -16.03
N ILE A 516 15.72 -21.38 -15.63
CA ILE A 516 14.80 -20.59 -16.48
C ILE A 516 14.55 -19.19 -15.91
N PHE A 517 15.06 -18.90 -14.71
CA PHE A 517 14.93 -17.60 -14.06
C PHE A 517 16.23 -17.22 -13.33
N TYR A 518 16.66 -15.97 -13.52
CA TYR A 518 17.81 -15.37 -12.85
C TYR A 518 17.48 -13.92 -12.48
N SER A 519 17.86 -13.52 -11.27
CA SER A 519 17.84 -12.11 -10.84
C SER A 519 18.95 -11.87 -9.81
N GLU A 520 19.58 -10.69 -9.86
CA GLU A 520 20.54 -10.23 -8.87
C GLU A 520 20.20 -8.82 -8.36
N GLY A 521 20.53 -8.54 -7.10
CA GLY A 521 20.37 -7.23 -6.48
C GLY A 521 18.91 -6.85 -6.17
N TYR A 522 18.65 -5.54 -6.14
CA TYR A 522 17.34 -5.00 -5.77
C TYR A 522 16.33 -5.06 -6.92
N LYS A 523 15.26 -5.82 -6.72
CA LYS A 523 14.15 -5.92 -7.66
C LYS A 523 12.84 -6.13 -6.89
N ILE A 524 11.87 -5.26 -7.14
CA ILE A 524 10.53 -5.30 -6.54
C ILE A 524 9.65 -6.27 -7.35
N GLY A 525 8.80 -7.03 -6.66
CA GLY A 525 7.82 -7.96 -7.24
C GLY A 525 8.45 -9.27 -7.71
N LEU A 526 9.57 -9.68 -7.12
CA LEU A 526 10.27 -10.90 -7.51
C LEU A 526 9.49 -12.16 -7.14
N SER A 527 8.80 -12.17 -6.00
CA SER A 527 8.00 -13.32 -5.58
C SER A 527 6.84 -13.61 -6.53
N GLU A 528 6.17 -12.57 -7.03
CA GLU A 528 5.11 -12.70 -8.05
C GLU A 528 5.68 -13.27 -9.36
N GLN A 529 6.86 -12.80 -9.79
CA GLN A 529 7.55 -13.37 -10.95
C GLN A 529 7.86 -14.86 -10.74
N LEU A 530 8.41 -15.24 -9.59
CA LEU A 530 8.68 -16.65 -9.28
C LEU A 530 7.41 -17.50 -9.35
N VAL A 531 6.30 -17.02 -8.77
CA VAL A 531 5.00 -17.71 -8.82
C VAL A 531 4.53 -17.92 -10.25
N LYS A 532 4.72 -16.94 -11.14
CA LYS A 532 4.40 -17.08 -12.57
C LYS A 532 5.27 -18.13 -13.30
N TYR A 533 6.49 -18.37 -12.83
CA TYR A 533 7.41 -19.34 -13.44
C TYR A 533 7.23 -20.78 -12.94
N LEU A 534 6.57 -21.00 -11.79
CA LEU A 534 6.36 -22.34 -11.20
C LEU A 534 5.82 -23.40 -12.19
N PRO A 535 4.88 -23.07 -13.09
CA PRO A 535 4.32 -24.05 -14.04
C PRO A 535 5.33 -24.56 -15.07
N TYR A 536 6.40 -23.81 -15.35
CA TYR A 536 7.48 -24.15 -16.28
C TYR A 536 8.65 -24.88 -15.61
N LEU A 537 8.64 -24.94 -14.28
CA LEU A 537 9.58 -25.71 -13.48
C LEU A 537 9.09 -27.16 -13.27
N LYS A 538 8.09 -27.63 -14.00
CA LYS A 538 7.55 -29.00 -13.85
C LYS A 538 8.33 -30.02 -14.65
#